data_AF-I7EK52-F1
#
_entry.id   AF-I7EK52-F1
#
_cell.length_a   1.000
_cell.length_b   1.000
_cell.length_c   1.000
_cell.angle_alpha   90.00
_cell.angle_beta   90.00
_cell.angle_gamma   90.00
#
_symmetry.space_group_name_H-M   'P 1'
#
loop_
_entity.id
_entity.type
_entity.pdbx_description
1 polymer ?
#
loop_
_entity_poly.entity_id
_entity_poly.type
_entity_poly.pdbx_seq_one_letter_code
_entity_poly.pdbx_strand_id
1 'polypeptide(L)' 'LKKKQARCQGVVCAMKEAFGFIERGDVVKEIFFHYS' A
#
# COMPACT_ATOMS: atom_id res chain seq x y z
N LEU A 1 -17.71 18.40 8.86
CA LEU A 1 -16.36 17.99 9.30
C LEU A 1 -15.74 17.07 8.25
N LYS A 2 -14.63 17.46 7.60
CA LYS A 2 -13.93 16.59 6.64
C LYS A 2 -13.28 15.42 7.41
N LYS A 3 -13.70 14.18 7.15
CA LYS A 3 -13.03 12.98 7.69
C LYS A 3 -11.59 12.92 7.15
N LYS A 4 -10.59 12.87 8.02
CA LYS A 4 -9.20 12.60 7.64
C LYS A 4 -9.10 11.14 7.20
N GLN A 5 -8.45 10.91 6.07
CA GLN A 5 -8.18 9.55 5.58
C GLN A 5 -7.11 8.91 6.47
N ALA A 6 -7.38 7.69 6.94
CA ALA A 6 -6.45 6.96 7.79
C ALA A 6 -5.22 6.53 6.97
N ARG A 7 -4.02 6.79 7.51
CA ARG A 7 -2.75 6.33 6.92
C ARG A 7 -2.46 4.93 7.44
N CYS A 8 -1.92 4.09 6.58
CA CYS A 8 -1.54 2.72 6.91
C CYS A 8 -0.07 2.49 6.54
N GLN A 9 0.56 1.50 7.15
CA GLN A 9 1.96 1.12 6.91
C GLN A 9 2.03 -0.34 6.46
N GLY A 10 3.07 -0.71 5.73
CA GLY A 10 3.30 -2.08 5.27
C GLY A 10 4.71 -2.22 4.69
N VAL A 11 5.03 -3.41 4.22
CA VAL A 11 6.35 -3.75 3.65
C VAL A 11 6.22 -3.90 2.14
N VAL A 12 7.13 -3.31 1.36
CA VAL A 12 7.18 -3.53 -0.09
C VAL A 12 7.61 -4.96 -0.35
N CYS A 13 6.71 -5.79 -0.88
CA CYS A 13 6.95 -7.22 -1.13
C CYS A 13 7.30 -7.51 -2.60
N ALA A 14 6.89 -6.65 -3.53
CA ALA A 14 7.20 -6.80 -4.94
C ALA A 14 7.37 -5.45 -5.63
N MET A 15 8.43 -5.36 -6.45
CA MET A 15 8.68 -4.25 -7.36
C MET A 15 8.64 -4.75 -8.81
N LYS A 16 7.88 -4.06 -9.65
CA LYS A 16 7.86 -4.23 -11.11
C LYS A 16 8.35 -2.94 -11.76
N GLU A 17 8.35 -2.88 -13.09
CA GLU A 17 8.87 -1.72 -13.83
C GLU A 17 8.03 -0.45 -13.67
N ALA A 18 6.70 -0.57 -13.51
CA ALA A 18 5.78 0.57 -13.40
C ALA A 18 4.96 0.62 -12.10
N PHE A 19 4.93 -0.46 -11.33
CA PHE A 19 4.10 -0.60 -10.14
C PHE A 19 4.73 -1.52 -9.11
N GLY A 20 4.16 -1.57 -7.92
CA GLY A 20 4.55 -2.50 -6.87
C GLY A 20 3.39 -2.88 -5.96
N PHE A 21 3.72 -3.75 -5.02
CA PHE A 21 2.80 -4.22 -3.99
C PHE A 21 3.39 -3.98 -2.61
N ILE A 22 2.53 -3.57 -1.67
CA ILE A 22 2.83 -3.44 -0.25
C ILE A 22 1.97 -4.45 0.52
N GLU A 23 2.61 -5.31 1.29
CA GLU A 23 1.94 -6.24 2.19
C GLU A 23 1.63 -5.56 3.53
N ARG A 24 0.37 -5.70 3.98
CA ARG A 24 -0.12 -5.23 5.28
C ARG A 24 -0.16 -6.41 6.24
N GLY A 25 0.49 -6.30 7.41
CA GLY A 25 0.40 -7.33 8.45
C GLY A 25 -0.90 -7.27 9.25
N ASP A 26 -1.56 -6.12 9.30
CA ASP A 26 -2.79 -5.86 10.07
C ASP A 26 -4.05 -6.30 9.32
N VAL A 27 -4.01 -6.33 8.00
CA VAL A 27 -5.05 -6.86 7.13
C VAL A 27 -4.36 -7.72 6.09
N VAL A 28 -4.71 -9.00 6.02
CA VAL A 28 -4.15 -9.97 5.05
C VAL A 28 -4.55 -9.55 3.62
N LYS A 29 -3.91 -8.50 3.13
CA LYS A 29 -4.21 -7.77 1.91
C LYS A 29 -2.94 -7.14 1.37
N GLU A 30 -2.84 -7.15 0.05
CA GLU A 30 -1.80 -6.46 -0.70
C GLU A 30 -2.35 -5.14 -1.24
N ILE A 31 -1.55 -4.08 -1.12
CA ILE A 31 -1.87 -2.76 -1.65
C ILE A 31 -1.06 -2.57 -2.94
N PHE A 32 -1.75 -2.46 -4.06
CA PHE A 32 -1.16 -2.06 -5.34
C PHE A 32 -0.85 -0.56 -5.34
N PHE A 33 0.32 -0.17 -5.86
CA PHE A 33 0.67 1.23 -6.07
C PHE A 33 1.41 1.43 -7.40
N HIS A 34 1.26 2.62 -7.98
CA HIS A 34 2.05 3.10 -9.11
C HIS A 34 3.20 3.96 -8.59
N TYR A 35 4.32 4.05 -9.32
CA TYR A 35 5.47 4.89 -8.90
C TYR A 35 5.22 6.41 -8.97
N SER A 36 4.01 6.84 -9.30
CA SER A 36 3.63 8.25 -9.48
C SER A 36 2.35 8.58 -8.73
#